data_AF-A0A923ZDK0-F1
#
_entry.id   AF-A0A923ZDK0-F1
#
_cell.length_a   1.000
_cell.length_b   1.000
_cell.length_c   1.000
_cell.angle_alpha   90.00
_cell.angle_beta   90.00
_cell.angle_gamma   90.00
#
_symmetry.space_group_name_H-M   'P 1'
#
loop_
_entity.id
_entity.type
_entity.pdbx_description
1 polymer ?
#
loop_
_entity_poly.entity_id
_entity_poly.type
_entity_poly.pdbx_seq_one_letter_code
_entity_poly.pdbx_strand_id
1 'polypeptide(L)' 'DEAQNLTPKQIKTLVTRAGPGTKIICLGNIAQIDTPYLTEGSSGLTYVVDRFKGWAHSGHVTLARGERSRLADHASEVL' A
#
# COMPACT_ATOMS: atom_id res chain seq x y z
N ASP A 1 5.53 -2.31 -3.74
CA ASP A 1 5.79 -1.92 -2.35
C ASP A 1 5.55 -0.42 -2.21
N GLU A 2 5.47 0.09 -0.98
CA GLU A 2 5.26 1.52 -0.68
C GLU A 2 4.04 2.13 -1.40
N ALA A 3 2.96 1.36 -1.55
CA ALA A 3 1.79 1.76 -2.32
C ALA A 3 1.02 2.96 -1.72
N GLN A 4 1.26 3.28 -0.45
CA GLN A 4 0.73 4.50 0.19
C GLN A 4 1.27 5.78 -0.46
N ASN A 5 2.44 5.71 -1.10
CA ASN A 5 3.07 6.84 -1.78
C ASN A 5 2.60 7.02 -3.24
N LEU A 6 1.71 6.15 -3.73
CA LEU A 6 1.09 6.31 -5.04
C LEU A 6 -0.13 7.23 -4.93
N THR A 7 -0.41 7.99 -5.99
CA THR A 7 -1.69 8.67 -6.17
C THR A 7 -2.77 7.69 -6.69
N PRO A 8 -4.07 8.02 -6.56
CA PRO A 8 -5.16 7.23 -7.16
C PRO A 8 -5.00 7.04 -8.67
N LYS A 9 -4.49 8.07 -9.36
CA LYS A 9 -4.24 8.02 -10.81
C LYS A 9 -3.13 7.02 -11.15
N GLN A 10 -2.03 7.00 -10.38
CA GLN A 10 -0.92 6.08 -10.61
C GLN A 10 -1.33 4.63 -10.36
N ILE A 11 -1.99 4.33 -9.23
CA ILE A 11 -2.41 2.96 -8.95
C ILE A 11 -3.45 2.45 -9.93
N LYS A 12 -4.41 3.30 -10.34
CA LYS A 12 -5.36 2.97 -11.41
C LYS A 12 -4.63 2.60 -12.70
N THR A 13 -3.63 3.38 -13.09
CA THR A 13 -2.86 3.14 -14.31
C THR A 13 -2.15 1.78 -14.26
N LEU A 14 -1.52 1.43 -13.14
CA LEU A 14 -0.88 0.13 -12.95
C LEU A 14 -1.90 -1.02 -13.05
N VAL A 15 -3.01 -0.92 -12.31
CA VAL A 15 -4.04 -1.96 -12.26
C VAL A 15 -4.69 -2.20 -13.62
N THR A 16 -5.01 -1.14 -14.36
CA THR A 16 -5.65 -1.26 -15.70
C THR A 16 -4.74 -1.82 -16.79
N ARG A 17 -3.42 -1.94 -16.53
CA ARG A 17 -2.45 -2.52 -17.47
C ARG A 17 -2.18 -4.00 -17.22
N ALA A 18 -2.72 -4.59 -16.15
CA ALA A 18 -2.56 -6.01 -15.87
C ALA A 18 -3.23 -6.87 -16.94
N GLY A 19 -2.48 -7.81 -17.51
CA GLY A 19 -2.99 -8.77 -18.49
C GLY A 19 -3.71 -9.95 -17.84
N PRO A 20 -4.36 -10.81 -18.65
CA PRO A 20 -5.02 -12.03 -18.17
C PRO A 20 -4.09 -12.89 -17.30
N GLY A 21 -4.61 -13.45 -16.21
CA GLY A 21 -3.84 -14.29 -15.28
C GLY A 21 -2.93 -13.55 -14.30
N THR A 22 -2.81 -12.22 -14.41
CA THR A 22 -1.99 -11.40 -13.50
C THR A 22 -2.66 -11.26 -12.12
N LYS A 23 -1.84 -11.32 -11.07
CA LYS A 23 -2.21 -10.89 -9.72
C LYS A 23 -1.39 -9.65 -9.36
N ILE A 24 -2.05 -8.63 -8.80
CA ILE A 24 -1.38 -7.45 -8.24
C ILE A 24 -1.42 -7.55 -6.73
N ILE A 25 -0.26 -7.35 -6.09
CA ILE A 25 -0.14 -7.28 -4.64
C ILE A 25 0.36 -5.88 -4.30
N CYS A 26 -0.45 -5.13 -3.56
CA CYS A 26 -0.09 -3.81 -3.03
C CYS A 26 0.32 -3.97 -1.57
N LEU A 27 1.54 -3.56 -1.26
CA LEU A 27 2.09 -3.51 0.10
C LEU A 27 2.33 -2.04 0.45
N GLY A 28 2.18 -1.69 1.72
CA GLY A 28 2.44 -0.34 2.21
C GLY A 28 1.92 -0.12 3.61
N ASN A 29 2.37 0.97 4.22
CA ASN A 29 1.97 1.40 5.55
C ASN A 29 1.43 2.83 5.48
N ILE A 30 0.14 3.00 5.74
CA ILE A 30 -0.53 4.31 5.68
C ILE A 30 0.09 5.33 6.65
N ALA A 31 0.68 4.88 7.76
CA ALA A 31 1.35 5.77 8.71
C ALA A 31 2.73 6.28 8.22
N GLN A 32 3.23 5.79 7.08
CA GLN A 32 4.54 6.15 6.49
C GLN A 32 4.34 6.75 5.08
N ILE A 33 3.46 7.74 4.96
CA ILE A 33 3.35 8.52 3.72
C ILE A 33 4.49 9.54 3.68
N ASP A 34 5.30 9.47 2.64
CA ASP A 34 6.56 10.23 2.52
C ASP A 34 6.40 11.59 1.83
N THR A 35 5.17 11.99 1.52
CA THR A 35 4.91 13.20 0.74
C THR A 35 3.77 14.04 1.32
N PRO A 36 3.92 15.38 1.40
CA PRO A 36 2.87 16.25 1.92
C PRO A 36 1.65 16.35 0.99
N TYR A 37 1.75 15.84 -0.25
CA TYR A 37 0.67 15.90 -1.23
C TYR A 37 -0.31 14.73 -1.15
N LEU A 38 -0.02 13.75 -0.29
CA LEU A 38 -0.87 12.60 -0.04
C LEU A 38 -1.28 12.56 1.43
N THR A 39 -2.46 11.99 1.66
CA THR A 39 -3.05 11.75 2.97
C THR A 39 -3.54 10.32 3.03
N GLU A 40 -3.87 9.83 4.23
CA GLU A 40 -4.42 8.50 4.40
C GLU A 40 -5.62 8.23 3.48
N GLY A 41 -6.52 9.23 3.34
CA GLY A 41 -7.71 9.14 2.48
C GLY A 41 -7.46 9.39 0.98
N SER A 42 -6.31 9.96 0.61
CA SER A 42 -5.97 10.26 -0.79
C SER A 42 -4.86 9.39 -1.36
N SER A 43 -4.26 8.50 -0.56
CA SER A 43 -3.27 7.53 -1.02
C SER A 43 -3.86 6.51 -2.00
N GLY A 44 -3.01 6.01 -2.88
CA GLY A 44 -3.35 4.96 -3.85
C GLY A 44 -3.72 3.66 -3.14
N LEU A 45 -3.04 3.33 -2.03
CA LEU A 45 -3.33 2.14 -1.23
C LEU A 45 -4.75 2.16 -0.65
N THR A 46 -5.14 3.24 0.03
CA THR A 46 -6.51 3.37 0.54
C THR A 46 -7.53 3.40 -0.58
N TYR A 47 -7.22 4.10 -1.68
CA TYR A 47 -8.10 4.18 -2.85
C TYR A 47 -8.40 2.80 -3.45
N VAL A 48 -7.39 1.94 -3.63
CA VAL A 48 -7.62 0.61 -4.23
C VAL A 48 -8.39 -0.30 -3.28
N VAL A 49 -8.10 -0.27 -1.97
CA VAL A 49 -8.82 -1.05 -0.96
C VAL A 49 -10.30 -0.66 -0.92
N ASP A 50 -10.60 0.64 -0.86
CA ASP A 50 -11.98 1.13 -0.82
C ASP A 50 -12.78 0.76 -2.08
N ARG A 51 -12.15 0.88 -3.26
CA ARG A 51 -12.81 0.56 -4.54
C ARG A 51 -12.99 -0.94 -4.76
N PHE A 52 -12.10 -1.77 -4.21
CA PHE A 52 -12.13 -3.21 -4.43
C PHE A 52 -12.84 -3.99 -3.33
N LYS A 53 -13.19 -3.39 -2.18
CA LYS A 53 -13.82 -4.09 -1.04
C LYS A 53 -15.08 -4.91 -1.35
N GLY A 54 -15.79 -4.60 -2.44
CA GLY A 54 -16.97 -5.36 -2.90
C GLY A 54 -16.70 -6.34 -4.05
N TRP A 55 -15.47 -6.40 -4.57
CA TRP A 55 -15.11 -7.26 -5.69
C TRP A 55 -14.68 -8.65 -5.19
N ALA A 56 -15.35 -9.69 -5.65
CA ALA A 56 -15.18 -11.08 -5.19
C ALA A 56 -13.78 -11.68 -5.40
N HIS A 57 -12.94 -11.05 -6.24
CA HIS A 57 -11.56 -11.49 -6.49
C HIS A 57 -10.51 -10.62 -5.79
N SER A 58 -10.94 -9.71 -4.91
CA SER A 58 -10.05 -8.94 -4.06
C SER A 58 -9.92 -9.56 -2.67
N GLY A 59 -8.82 -9.24 -2.01
CA GLY A 59 -8.62 -9.49 -0.59
C GLY A 59 -7.68 -8.44 -0.04
N HIS A 60 -7.87 -8.07 1.22
CA HIS A 60 -6.90 -7.26 1.96
C HIS A 60 -6.58 -7.96 3.27
N VAL A 61 -5.35 -7.83 3.72
CA VAL A 61 -4.88 -8.35 5.00
C VAL A 61 -4.15 -7.23 5.70
N THR A 62 -4.53 -6.98 6.95
CA THR A 62 -3.81 -6.04 7.81
C THR A 62 -2.82 -6.82 8.66
N LEU A 63 -1.54 -6.54 8.49
CA LEU A 63 -0.49 -7.08 9.35
C LEU A 63 -0.39 -6.19 10.60
N ALA A 64 -0.85 -6.70 11.73
CA ALA A 64 -0.90 -5.94 12.98
C ALA A 64 0.49 -5.76 13.65
N ARG A 65 1.46 -6.59 13.29
CA ARG A 65 2.83 -6.57 13.80
C ARG A 65 3.81 -6.82 12.67
N GLY A 66 4.88 -6.03 12.63
CA GLY A 66 6.02 -6.27 11.78
C GLY A 66 7.10 -7.01 12.57
N GLU A 67 7.70 -8.02 11.95
CA GLU A 67 8.93 -8.62 12.45
C GLU A 67 10.11 -7.86 11.86
N ARG A 68 10.97 -7.33 12.72
CA ARG A 68 12.14 -6.55 12.33
C ARG A 68 13.40 -7.27 12.81
N SER A 69 14.49 -7.07 12.08
CA SER A 69 15.78 -7.57 12.53
C SER A 69 16.27 -6.72 13.71
N ARG A 70 17.15 -7.29 14.53
CA ARG A 70 17.79 -6.58 15.65
C ARG A 70 18.48 -5.27 15.21
N LEU A 71 18.95 -5.20 13.96
CA LEU A 71 19.52 -4.00 13.35
C LEU A 71 18.44 -2.95 13.05
N ALA A 72 17.32 -3.37 12.43
CA ALA A 72 16.23 -2.47 12.07
C ALA A 72 15.52 -1.89 13.30
N ASP A 73 15.38 -2.68 14.37
CA ASP A 73 14.86 -2.17 15.64
C ASP A 73 15.78 -1.12 16.24
N HIS A 74 17.08 -1.40 16.32
CA HIS A 74 18.05 -0.43 16.83
C HIS A 74 18.07 0.85 15.99
N ALA A 75 18.03 0.74 14.67
CA ALA A 75 18.00 1.89 13.77
C ALA A 75 16.76 2.78 13.99
N SER A 76 15.59 2.19 14.30
CA SER A 76 14.34 2.92 14.54
C SER A 76 14.35 3.74 15.84
N GLU A 77 15.26 3.45 16.77
CA GLU A 77 15.40 4.17 18.04
C GLU A 77 16.41 5.32 17.95
N VAL A 78 17.45 5.17 17.12
CA VAL A 78 18.60 6.09 17.09
C VAL A 78 18.61 7.06 15.91
N LEU A 79 17.82 6.79 14.86
CA LEU A 79 17.64 7.66 13.68
C LEU A 79 16.26 8.32 13.72
#